data_AF-A0A7J9PXM6-F1
#
_entry.id   AF-A0A7J9PXM6-F1
#
_cell.length_a   1.000
_cell.length_b   1.000
_cell.length_c   1.000
_cell.angle_alpha   90.00
_cell.angle_beta   90.00
_cell.angle_gamma   90.00
#
_symmetry.space_group_name_H-M   'P 1'
#
loop_
_entity.id
_entity.type
_entity.pdbx_description
1 polymer ?
#
loop_
_entity_poly.entity_id
_entity_poly.type
_entity_poly.pdbx_seq_one_letter_code
_entity_poly.pdbx_strand_id
1 'polypeptide(L)'
;GEIFGVADQLLGASRIKVVCADGKSRMGRIPGKIRKRLWIRTGDLVIVKPWSFQDAKSDIVWRYTKTQAANLSRKRLIPKELDMF
;
A
#
# COMPACT_ATOMS: atom_id res chain seq x y z
N GLY A 1 6.17 -5.92 11.23
CA GLY A 1 5.20 -4.84 11.43
C GLY A 1 4.41 -4.63 10.16
N GLU A 2 3.24 -4.00 10.28
CA GLU A 2 2.42 -3.54 9.17
C GLU A 2 2.54 -2.02 9.09
N ILE A 3 2.60 -1.47 7.89
CA ILE A 3 2.73 -0.03 7.65
C ILE A 3 1.77 0.39 6.55
N PHE A 4 1.33 1.64 6.61
CA PHE A 4 0.59 2.25 5.52
C PHE A 4 1.51 2.47 4.32
N GLY A 5 0.91 2.41 3.14
CA GLY A 5 1.57 2.85 1.92
C GLY A 5 0.55 3.22 0.85
N VAL A 6 1.05 3.89 -0.17
CA VAL A 6 0.28 4.28 -1.35
C VAL A 6 0.84 3.56 -2.56
N ALA A 7 -0.06 2.99 -3.36
CA ALA A 7 0.27 2.43 -4.66
C ALA A 7 0.76 3.51 -5.63
N ASP A 8 2.05 3.47 -6.00
CA ASP A 8 2.68 4.42 -6.93
C ASP A 8 2.52 3.92 -8.37
N GLN A 9 3.17 2.79 -8.70
CA GLN A 9 3.23 2.31 -10.07
C GLN A 9 3.05 0.79 -10.15
N LEU A 10 2.18 0.32 -11.06
CA LEU A 10 2.05 -1.09 -11.39
C LEU A 10 3.30 -1.56 -12.17
N LEU A 11 4.00 -2.57 -11.66
CA LEU A 11 5.20 -3.13 -12.28
C LEU A 11 4.91 -4.37 -13.13
N GLY A 12 3.66 -4.83 -13.16
CA GLY A 12 3.26 -6.09 -13.78
C GLY A 12 3.62 -7.32 -12.93
N ALA A 13 3.33 -8.52 -13.43
CA ALA A 13 3.60 -9.79 -12.74
C ALA A 13 3.12 -9.84 -11.26
N SER A 14 1.99 -9.20 -10.95
CA SER A 14 1.45 -9.07 -9.58
C SER A 14 2.38 -8.32 -8.61
N ARG A 15 3.19 -7.40 -9.13
CA ARG A 15 4.06 -6.50 -8.36
C ARG A 15 3.63 -5.05 -8.60
N ILE A 16 3.77 -4.24 -7.56
CA ILE A 16 3.46 -2.82 -7.57
C ILE A 16 4.47 -2.09 -6.71
N LYS A 17 4.91 -0.91 -7.14
CA LYS A 17 5.74 -0.02 -6.34
C LYS A 17 4.86 0.70 -5.34
N VAL A 18 5.24 0.70 -4.07
CA VAL A 18 4.50 1.31 -2.97
C VAL A 18 5.40 2.30 -2.25
N VAL A 19 4.91 3.53 -2.07
CA VAL A 19 5.53 4.51 -1.18
C VAL A 19 4.99 4.25 0.22
N CYS A 20 5.87 3.91 1.15
CA CYS A 20 5.50 3.52 2.50
C CYS A 20 5.56 4.72 3.46
N ALA A 21 4.87 4.59 4.60
CA ALA A 21 4.78 5.60 5.65
C ALA A 21 6.12 6.01 6.27
N ASP A 22 7.14 5.17 6.13
CA ASP A 22 8.50 5.42 6.60
C ASP A 22 9.37 6.16 5.56
N GLY A 23 8.76 6.66 4.48
CA GLY A 23 9.44 7.40 3.41
C GLY A 23 10.16 6.52 2.39
N LYS A 24 10.15 5.19 2.56
CA LYS A 24 10.82 4.26 1.64
C LYS A 24 9.87 3.78 0.54
N SER A 25 10.41 3.65 -0.67
CA SER A 25 9.72 2.97 -1.78
C SER A 25 10.05 1.48 -1.78
N ARG A 26 9.03 0.62 -1.75
CA ARG A 26 9.18 -0.84 -1.75
C ARG A 26 8.45 -1.48 -2.91
N MET A 27 8.95 -2.64 -3.34
CA MET A 27 8.26 -3.51 -4.27
C MET A 27 7.27 -4.39 -3.52
N GLY A 28 5.99 -4.02 -3.60
CA GLY A 28 4.86 -4.76 -3.06
C GLY A 28 4.46 -5.93 -3.95
N ARG A 29 4.50 -7.15 -3.42
CA ARG A 29 3.87 -8.32 -4.01
C ARG A 29 2.38 -8.32 -3.69
N ILE A 30 1.54 -8.62 -4.67
CA ILE A 30 0.09 -8.80 -4.50
C ILE A 30 -0.18 -10.31 -4.36
N PRO A 31 -0.50 -10.81 -3.15
CA PRO A 31 -0.86 -12.21 -2.98
C PRO A 31 -2.09 -12.56 -3.82
N GLY A 32 -2.14 -13.79 -4.34
CA GLY A 32 -3.26 -14.24 -5.18
C GLY A 32 -4.63 -14.10 -4.51
N LYS A 33 -4.69 -14.26 -3.18
CA LYS A 33 -5.91 -14.04 -2.38
C LYS A 33 -6.42 -12.60 -2.49
N ILE A 34 -5.53 -11.61 -2.50
CA ILE A 34 -5.91 -10.20 -2.69
C ILE A 34 -6.26 -9.95 -4.14
N ARG A 35 -5.44 -10.42 -5.09
CA ARG A 35 -5.67 -10.22 -6.52
C ARG A 35 -7.05 -10.69 -6.97
N LYS A 36 -7.54 -11.80 -6.39
CA LYS A 36 -8.88 -12.34 -6.66
C LYS A 36 -10.03 -11.50 -6.07
N ARG A 37 -9.79 -10.77 -4.98
CA ARG A 37 -10.83 -10.02 -4.25
C ARG A 37 -10.87 -8.54 -4.57
N LEU A 38 -9.71 -7.94 -4.84
CA LEU A 38 -9.53 -6.50 -4.91
C LEU A 38 -8.61 -6.14 -6.09
N TRP A 39 -9.12 -5.28 -6.97
CA TRP A 39 -8.34 -4.66 -8.04
C TRP A 39 -7.57 -3.41 -7.58
N ILE A 40 -6.29 -3.56 -7.23
CA ILE A 40 -5.44 -2.44 -6.81
C ILE A 40 -5.08 -1.57 -8.01
N ARG A 41 -5.23 -0.25 -7.87
CA ARG A 41 -4.81 0.75 -8.87
C ARG A 41 -3.79 1.72 -8.25
N THR A 42 -3.08 2.44 -9.11
CA THR A 42 -2.26 3.58 -8.70
C THR A 42 -3.11 4.59 -7.93
N GLY A 43 -2.57 5.12 -6.84
CA GLY A 43 -3.21 6.03 -5.93
C GLY A 43 -4.02 5.37 -4.82
N ASP A 44 -4.19 4.04 -4.80
CA ASP A 44 -4.91 3.37 -3.71
C ASP A 44 -4.08 3.35 -2.40
N LEU A 45 -4.75 3.60 -1.27
CA LEU A 45 -4.19 3.38 0.07
C LEU A 45 -4.17 1.89 0.40
N VAL A 46 -3.00 1.38 0.78
CA VAL A 46 -2.77 -0.03 1.07
C VAL A 46 -2.08 -0.23 2.43
N ILE A 47 -2.29 -1.40 3.03
CA ILE A 47 -1.42 -1.90 4.10
C ILE A 47 -0.39 -2.83 3.49
N VAL A 48 0.87 -2.57 3.81
CA VAL A 48 2.00 -3.40 3.41
C VAL A 48 2.72 -3.97 4.61
N LYS A 49 3.25 -5.17 4.44
CA LYS A 49 4.09 -5.87 5.39
C LYS A 49 5.50 -6.02 4.80
N PRO A 50 6.47 -5.20 5.20
CA PRO A 50 7.86 -5.34 4.77
C PRO A 50 8.43 -6.71 5.12
N TRP A 51 9.30 -7.24 4.27
CA TRP A 51 10.02 -8.47 4.56
C TRP A 51 11.15 -8.21 5.55
N SER A 52 11.32 -9.08 6.54
CA SER A 52 12.35 -8.94 7.56
C SER A 52 13.78 -9.06 7.01
N PHE A 53 13.95 -9.83 5.93
CA PHE A 53 15.27 -10.11 5.32
C PHE A 53 15.59 -9.22 4.11
N GLN A 54 14.61 -8.51 3.54
CA GLN A 54 14.80 -7.66 2.38
C GLN A 54 13.88 -6.44 2.44
N ASP A 55 14.41 -5.32 2.94
CA ASP A 55 13.64 -4.10 3.17
C ASP A 55 13.06 -3.49 1.89
N ALA A 56 13.70 -3.71 0.74
CA ALA A 56 13.21 -3.25 -0.57
C ALA A 56 11.92 -3.94 -1.03
N LYS A 57 11.48 -5.01 -0.35
CA LYS A 57 10.30 -5.80 -0.72
C LYS A 57 9.28 -5.84 0.41
N SER A 58 8.02 -5.95 0.01
CA SER A 58 6.90 -6.08 0.93
C SER A 58 5.78 -6.91 0.32
N ASP A 59 4.90 -7.44 1.16
CA ASP A 59 3.63 -8.02 0.72
C ASP A 59 2.50 -7.03 1.00
N ILE A 60 1.56 -6.91 0.06
CA ILE A 60 0.31 -6.17 0.30
C ILE A 60 -0.64 -7.06 1.06
N VAL A 61 -1.21 -6.54 2.14
CA VAL A 61 -2.13 -7.24 3.04
C VAL A 61 -3.57 -6.78 2.83
N TRP A 62 -3.77 -5.49 2.60
CA TRP A 62 -5.09 -4.88 2.45
C TRP A 62 -5.07 -3.68 1.51
N ARG A 63 -6.21 -3.38 0.90
CA ARG A 63 -6.45 -2.14 0.14
C ARG A 63 -7.72 -1.48 0.66
N TYR A 64 -7.61 -0.22 1.04
CA TYR A 64 -8.74 0.59 1.47
C TYR A 64 -9.53 1.10 0.27
N THR A 65 -10.84 1.23 0.42
CA THR A 65 -11.66 1.97 -0.55
C THR A 65 -11.36 3.46 -0.45
N LYS A 66 -11.67 4.23 -1.51
CA LYS A 66 -11.52 5.70 -1.49
C LYS A 66 -12.25 6.35 -0.30
N THR A 67 -13.46 5.88 0.01
CA THR A 67 -14.24 6.38 1.14
C THR A 67 -13.60 6.04 2.50
N GLN A 68 -13.00 4.84 2.64
CA GLN A 68 -12.25 4.48 3.84
C GLN A 68 -10.98 5.32 3.98
N ALA A 69 -10.24 5.51 2.89
CA ALA A 69 -9.04 6.35 2.87
C ALA A 69 -9.35 7.80 3.26
N ALA A 70 -10.38 8.40 2.67
CA ALA A 70 -10.83 9.77 3.00
C ALA A 70 -11.32 9.90 4.46
N ASN A 71 -11.96 8.86 5.01
CA ASN A 71 -12.33 8.83 6.43
C ASN A 71 -11.10 8.77 7.35
N LEU A 72 -10.08 8.00 6.98
CA LEU A 72 -8.83 7.88 7.73
C LEU A 72 -8.01 9.18 7.67
N SER A 73 -7.96 9.83 6.51
CA SER A 73 -7.36 11.16 6.32
C SER A 73 -8.05 12.21 7.20
N ARG A 74 -9.38 12.31 7.15
CA ARG A 74 -10.16 13.22 8.01
C ARG A 74 -9.90 13.02 9.51
N LYS A 75 -9.63 11.77 9.93
CA LYS A 75 -9.30 11.42 11.31
C LYS A 75 -7.82 11.61 11.66
N ARG A 76 -6.98 12.04 10.71
CA ARG A 76 -5.52 12.21 10.86
C ARG A 76 -4.82 10.93 11.32
N LEU A 77 -5.33 9.77 10.88
CA LEU A 77 -4.76 8.45 11.19
C LEU A 77 -3.74 7.98 10.13
N ILE A 78 -3.66 8.69 9.01
CA ILE A 78 -2.65 8.48 7.97
C ILE A 78 -1.51 9.49 8.20
N PRO A 79 -0.23 9.09 8.07
CA PRO A 79 0.88 10.02 8.06
C PRO A 79 0.69 11.10 6.99
N LYS A 80 1.02 12.35 7.31
CA LYS A 80 0.81 13.49 6.40
C LYS A 80 1.58 13.36 5.10
N GLU A 81 2.70 12.64 5.13
CA GLU A 81 3.53 12.39 3.96
C GLU A 81 2.84 11.49 2.92
N LEU A 82 1.81 10.75 3.32
CA LEU A 82 1.00 9.87 2.48
C LEU A 82 -0.42 10.42 2.23
N ASP A 83 -0.72 11.62 2.73
CA ASP A 83 -2.08 12.17 2.67
C ASP A 83 -2.34 12.82 1.31
N MET A 84 -2.93 12.03 0.42
CA MET A 84 -3.31 12.42 -0.94
C MET A 84 -4.80 12.12 -1.21
N PHE A 85 -5.61 12.02 -0.13
CA PHE A 85 -6.99 11.52 -0.12
C PHE A 85 -8.01 12.51 0.44
#